data_AF-A0A969SF05-F1
#
_entry.id   AF-A0A969SF05-F1
#
_cell.length_a   1.000
_cell.length_b   1.000
_cell.length_c   1.000
_cell.angle_alpha   90.00
_cell.angle_beta   90.00
_cell.angle_gamma   90.00
#
_symmetry.space_group_name_H-M   'P 1'
#
loop_
_entity.id
_entity.type
_entity.pdbx_description
1 polymer ?
#
loop_
_entity_poly.entity_id
_entity_poly.type
_entity_poly.pdbx_seq_one_letter_code
_entity_poly.pdbx_strand_id
1 'polypeptide(L)'
;MPFDGGRGRLTARGNTFPPVTDGLTFWRKENGCKVARDETFTAEQSACWTYGPCASNKPVDLCLVDGGHQWPGQQDRMPWQVLTGTEVKSLRAGNARTDAMVPQNAQKSPSRPRERSSSSASQPHRSLHGRLLLA
;
A
#
# COMPACT_ATOMS: atom_id res chain seq x y z
N MET A 1 -7.06 -4.67 13.03
CA MET A 1 -7.58 -5.99 12.60
C MET A 1 -6.77 -7.05 13.30
N PRO A 2 -7.38 -8.14 13.81
CA PRO A 2 -6.61 -9.22 14.43
C PRO A 2 -5.69 -9.89 13.40
N PHE A 3 -4.44 -10.14 13.75
CA PHE A 3 -3.46 -10.77 12.86
C PHE A 3 -3.86 -12.21 12.52
N ASP A 4 -4.26 -12.98 13.53
CA ASP A 4 -4.73 -14.37 13.39
C ASP A 4 -6.20 -14.47 12.95
N GLY A 5 -6.82 -13.36 12.56
CA GLY A 5 -8.23 -13.30 12.20
C GLY A 5 -9.17 -13.36 13.41
N GLY A 6 -10.46 -13.51 13.14
CA GLY A 6 -11.51 -13.57 14.15
C GLY A 6 -12.50 -12.40 14.08
N ARG A 7 -13.30 -12.25 15.15
CA ARG A 7 -14.42 -11.31 15.18
C ARG A 7 -13.96 -9.90 15.54
N GLY A 8 -14.11 -8.95 14.62
CA GLY A 8 -13.84 -7.54 14.85
C GLY A 8 -14.97 -6.89 15.66
N ARG A 9 -14.90 -6.97 16.99
CA ARG A 9 -15.93 -6.46 17.92
C ARG A 9 -16.31 -5.00 17.68
N LEU A 10 -15.38 -4.18 17.20
CA LEU A 10 -15.56 -2.74 16.93
C LEU A 10 -15.85 -2.41 15.47
N THR A 11 -16.03 -3.41 14.61
CA THR A 11 -16.41 -3.18 13.22
C THR A 11 -17.92 -3.13 13.08
N ALA A 12 -18.43 -2.43 12.06
CA ALA A 12 -19.85 -2.41 11.76
C ALA A 12 -20.37 -3.85 11.64
N ARG A 13 -21.40 -4.21 12.43
CA ARG A 13 -22.00 -5.55 12.51
C ARG A 13 -21.13 -6.65 13.12
N GLY A 14 -19.94 -6.33 13.65
CA GLY A 14 -19.06 -7.33 14.27
C GLY A 14 -18.54 -8.36 13.27
N ASN A 15 -18.00 -7.88 12.15
CA ASN A 15 -17.53 -8.70 11.04
C ASN A 15 -16.47 -9.72 11.49
N THR A 16 -16.44 -10.87 10.81
CA THR A 16 -15.39 -11.88 10.95
C THR A 16 -14.36 -11.68 9.85
N PHE A 17 -13.08 -11.71 10.23
CA PHE A 17 -11.96 -11.57 9.32
C PHE A 17 -11.16 -12.88 9.27
N PRO A 18 -10.70 -13.31 8.08
CA PRO A 18 -9.74 -14.40 7.98
C PRO A 18 -8.38 -13.96 8.57
N PRO A 19 -7.49 -14.91 8.88
CA PRO A 19 -6.11 -14.62 9.22
C PRO A 19 -5.41 -13.78 8.14
N VAL A 20 -4.53 -12.87 8.55
CA VAL A 20 -3.72 -12.06 7.63
C VAL A 20 -2.82 -12.96 6.76
N THR A 21 -2.42 -14.12 7.28
CA THR A 21 -1.62 -15.12 6.55
C THR A 21 -2.28 -15.62 5.29
N ASP A 22 -3.62 -15.66 5.24
CA ASP A 22 -4.36 -16.10 4.03
C ASP A 22 -4.23 -15.06 2.93
N GLY A 23 -4.38 -13.78 3.28
CA GLY A 23 -4.19 -12.66 2.35
C GLY A 23 -2.75 -12.57 1.85
N LEU A 24 -1.76 -12.77 2.73
CA LEU A 24 -0.34 -12.82 2.34
C LEU A 24 -0.04 -14.00 1.41
N THR A 25 -0.63 -15.17 1.67
CA THR A 25 -0.47 -16.37 0.83
C THR A 25 -1.05 -16.13 -0.56
N PHE A 26 -2.25 -15.55 -0.64
CA PHE A 26 -2.87 -15.16 -1.90
C PHE A 26 -2.01 -14.14 -2.65
N TRP A 27 -1.65 -13.02 -2.00
CA TRP A 27 -0.83 -11.97 -2.61
C TRP A 27 0.49 -12.51 -3.16
N ARG A 28 1.20 -13.33 -2.38
CA ARG A 28 2.47 -13.94 -2.79
C ARG A 28 2.32 -14.78 -4.06
N LYS A 29 1.25 -15.60 -4.11
CA LYS A 29 0.94 -16.46 -5.26
C LYS A 29 0.66 -15.62 -6.51
N GLU A 30 -0.20 -14.62 -6.39
CA GLU A 30 -0.57 -13.75 -7.52
C GLU A 30 0.60 -12.90 -8.03
N ASN A 31 1.58 -12.60 -7.18
CA ASN A 31 2.79 -11.87 -7.56
C ASN A 31 3.97 -12.77 -7.96
N GLY A 32 3.78 -14.09 -8.00
CA GLY A 32 4.81 -15.06 -8.39
C GLY A 32 6.03 -15.05 -7.47
N CYS A 33 5.86 -14.72 -6.20
CA CYS A 33 6.94 -14.71 -5.22
C CYS A 33 7.21 -16.12 -4.67
N LYS A 34 8.48 -16.41 -4.34
CA LYS A 34 8.86 -17.66 -3.66
C LYS A 34 8.09 -17.85 -2.35
N VAL A 35 7.82 -19.12 -2.01
CA VAL A 35 7.14 -19.51 -0.76
C VAL A 35 7.99 -19.14 0.46
N ALA A 36 9.28 -19.46 0.38
CA ALA A 36 10.27 -19.12 1.40
C ALA A 36 10.53 -17.61 1.41
N ARG A 37 10.81 -17.11 2.61
CA ARG A 37 11.19 -15.73 2.89
C ARG A 37 12.42 -15.74 3.76
N ASP A 38 13.28 -14.75 3.59
CA ASP A 38 14.47 -14.58 4.40
C ASP A 38 14.20 -13.53 5.47
N GLU A 39 14.54 -13.81 6.73
CA GLU A 39 14.48 -12.80 7.79
C GLU A 39 15.59 -11.78 7.58
N THR A 40 15.22 -10.50 7.53
CA THR A 40 16.17 -9.41 7.24
C THR A 40 16.33 -8.42 8.37
N PHE A 41 15.34 -8.35 9.28
CA PHE A 41 15.39 -7.47 10.43
C PHE A 41 14.50 -8.00 11.55
N THR A 42 15.01 -7.97 12.78
CA THR A 42 14.25 -8.29 13.99
C THR A 42 14.62 -7.32 15.10
N ALA A 43 13.60 -6.75 15.73
CA ALA A 43 13.68 -5.87 16.90
C ALA A 43 12.57 -6.25 17.89
N GLU A 44 12.55 -5.62 19.08
CA GLU A 44 11.62 -5.97 20.18
C GLU A 44 10.15 -6.04 19.72
N GLN A 45 9.73 -5.19 18.79
CA GLN A 45 8.33 -5.09 18.33
C GLN A 45 8.16 -5.18 16.82
N SER A 46 9.21 -5.53 16.09
CA SER A 46 9.17 -5.55 14.63
C SER A 46 9.96 -6.71 14.10
N ALA A 47 9.42 -7.41 13.11
CA ALA A 47 10.11 -8.44 12.36
C ALA A 47 9.84 -8.23 10.88
N CYS A 48 10.89 -8.23 10.06
CA CYS A 48 10.79 -8.08 8.62
C CYS A 48 11.36 -9.29 7.90
N TRP A 49 10.72 -9.63 6.79
CA TRP A 49 11.16 -10.67 5.88
C TRP A 49 11.13 -10.19 4.45
N THR A 50 12.04 -10.69 3.63
CA THR A 50 12.06 -10.46 2.20
C THR A 50 11.46 -11.66 1.47
N TYR A 51 10.45 -11.41 0.63
CA TYR A 51 9.96 -12.36 -0.37
C TYR A 51 10.64 -12.08 -1.71
N GLY A 52 11.31 -13.07 -2.28
CA GLY A 52 11.86 -12.88 -3.61
C GLY A 52 12.71 -14.05 -4.14
N PRO A 53 13.07 -14.00 -5.43
CA PRO A 53 12.48 -13.15 -6.46
C PRO A 53 10.98 -13.39 -6.65
N CYS A 54 10.27 -12.35 -7.07
CA CYS A 54 8.88 -12.40 -7.54
C CYS A 54 8.82 -12.38 -9.07
N ALA A 55 7.62 -12.37 -9.67
CA ALA A 55 7.45 -12.47 -11.14
C ALA A 55 8.21 -11.38 -11.93
N SER A 56 8.38 -10.18 -11.36
CA SER A 56 9.15 -9.07 -11.95
C SER A 56 10.65 -9.13 -11.67
N ASN A 57 11.14 -10.22 -11.10
CA ASN A 57 12.49 -10.38 -10.56
C ASN A 57 12.88 -9.31 -9.51
N LYS A 58 11.89 -8.70 -8.85
CA LYS A 58 12.08 -7.74 -7.76
C LYS A 58 11.66 -8.38 -6.43
N PRO A 59 12.48 -8.28 -5.38
CA PRO A 59 12.08 -8.69 -4.04
C PRO A 59 11.10 -7.68 -3.43
N VAL A 60 10.35 -8.12 -2.42
CA VAL A 60 9.44 -7.29 -1.62
C VAL A 60 9.66 -7.58 -0.14
N ASP A 61 9.77 -6.53 0.66
CA ASP A 61 9.90 -6.64 2.11
C ASP A 61 8.53 -6.54 2.78
N LEU A 62 8.26 -7.47 3.70
CA LEU A 62 7.12 -7.47 4.60
C LEU A 62 7.63 -7.26 6.02
N CYS A 63 7.18 -6.19 6.66
CA CYS A 63 7.42 -5.95 8.08
C CYS A 63 6.13 -6.14 8.88
N LEU A 64 6.18 -7.02 9.88
CA LEU A 64 5.19 -7.10 10.94
C LEU A 64 5.65 -6.20 12.08
N VAL A 65 4.73 -5.39 12.59
CA VAL A 65 4.94 -4.52 13.74
C VAL A 65 3.90 -4.87 14.78
N ASP A 66 4.35 -5.23 15.97
CA ASP A 66 3.48 -5.50 17.11
C ASP A 66 2.95 -4.20 17.71
N GLY A 67 1.62 -4.05 17.74
CA GLY A 67 0.95 -2.83 18.15
C GLY A 67 -0.49 -2.71 17.65
N GLY A 68 -0.91 -1.47 17.36
CA GLY A 68 -2.28 -1.13 16.94
C GLY A 68 -2.35 -0.54 15.53
N HIS A 69 -3.49 0.11 15.20
CA HIS A 69 -3.68 0.87 13.97
C HIS A 69 -2.95 2.23 14.01
N GLN A 70 -1.66 2.20 14.34
CA GLN A 70 -0.74 3.33 14.40
C GLN A 70 0.68 2.86 14.10
N TRP A 71 1.45 3.74 13.48
CA TRP A 71 2.87 3.50 13.30
C TRP A 71 3.62 3.68 14.63
N PRO A 72 4.66 2.87 14.93
CA PRO A 72 5.51 3.08 16.08
C PRO A 72 6.06 4.51 16.12
N GLY A 73 6.09 5.09 17.31
CA GLY A 73 6.57 6.46 17.53
C GLY A 73 5.51 7.55 17.35
N GLN A 74 4.29 7.23 16.91
CA GLN A 74 3.16 8.16 17.00
C GLN A 74 2.77 8.35 18.47
N GLN A 75 2.70 9.61 18.91
CA GLN A 75 2.53 9.95 20.34
C GLN A 75 1.06 9.99 20.77
N ASP A 76 0.15 10.34 19.87
CA ASP A 76 -1.25 10.55 20.21
C ASP A 76 -2.02 9.25 20.15
N ARG A 77 -2.55 8.77 21.28
CA ARG A 77 -3.48 7.64 21.27
C ARG A 77 -4.78 8.07 20.61
N MET A 78 -5.21 7.34 19.59
CA MET A 78 -6.54 7.49 19.02
C MET A 78 -7.61 7.07 20.04
N PRO A 79 -8.81 7.70 20.05
CA PRO A 79 -9.86 7.39 21.04
C PRO A 79 -10.21 5.90 21.16
N TRP A 80 -10.19 5.16 20.05
CA TRP A 80 -10.48 3.72 20.06
C TRP A 80 -9.36 2.87 20.72
N GLN A 81 -8.11 3.35 20.74
CA GLN A 81 -7.00 2.66 21.45
C GLN A 81 -7.18 2.77 22.96
N VAL A 82 -7.59 3.95 23.42
CA VAL A 82 -7.92 4.18 24.83
C VAL A 82 -9.07 3.26 25.25
N LEU A 83 -10.12 3.16 24.44
CA LEU A 83 -11.30 2.33 24.72
C LEU A 83 -11.02 0.81 24.72
N THR A 84 -9.97 0.36 24.03
CA THR A 84 -9.63 -1.06 23.91
C THR A 84 -8.50 -1.51 24.82
N GLY A 85 -7.83 -0.59 25.51
CA GLY A 85 -6.59 -0.88 26.23
C GLY A 85 -5.46 -1.34 25.29
N THR A 86 -5.54 -1.00 23.99
CA THR A 86 -4.47 -1.34 23.04
C THR A 86 -3.26 -0.47 23.37
N GLU A 87 -2.24 -1.09 23.97
CA GLU A 87 -0.99 -0.42 24.26
C GLU A 87 -0.08 -0.51 23.03
N VAL A 88 0.24 0.64 22.44
CA VAL A 88 1.38 0.74 21.53
C VAL A 88 2.52 1.20 22.41
N LYS A 89 3.54 0.36 22.66
CA LYS A 89 4.75 0.86 23.31
C LYS A 89 5.31 1.95 22.40
N SER A 90 5.33 3.18 22.90
CA SER A 90 6.08 4.24 22.25
C SER A 90 7.55 3.80 22.29
N LEU A 91 8.15 3.57 21.12
CA LEU A 91 9.59 3.53 21.02
C LEU A 91 10.06 4.90 21.51
N ARG A 92 10.59 4.98 22.74
CA ARG A 92 11.31 6.17 23.16
C ARG A 92 12.36 6.40 22.09
N ALA A 93 12.40 7.60 21.53
CA ALA A 93 13.46 8.07 20.66
C ALA A 93 14.77 8.13 21.47
N GLY A 94 15.35 6.96 21.77
CA GLY A 94 16.65 6.83 22.40
C GLY A 94 17.68 6.75 21.29
N ASN A 95 18.21 7.90 20.87
CA ASN A 95 19.48 8.10 20.13
C ASN A 95 19.90 7.04 19.08
N ALA A 96 18.97 6.33 18.45
CA ALA A 96 19.23 5.49 17.30
C ALA A 96 19.13 6.41 16.08
N ARG A 97 20.28 6.60 15.43
CA ARG A 97 20.45 7.37 14.19
C ARG A 97 19.25 7.20 13.27
N THR A 98 18.69 8.32 12.85
CA THR A 98 17.63 8.48 11.84
C THR A 98 18.08 8.06 10.43
N ASP A 99 19.01 7.11 10.31
CA ASP A 99 19.51 6.62 9.04
C ASP A 99 19.00 5.19 8.84
N ALA A 100 18.25 5.00 7.75
CA ALA A 100 17.70 3.74 7.24
C ALA A 100 16.33 3.31 7.80
N MET A 101 15.27 4.03 7.45
CA MET A 101 14.21 3.46 6.62
C MET A 101 13.27 4.57 6.12
N VAL A 102 12.93 4.49 4.83
CA VAL A 102 12.09 5.41 4.03
C VAL A 102 12.83 6.61 3.42
N PRO A 103 13.31 6.52 2.16
CA PRO A 103 13.29 7.72 1.33
C PRO A 103 11.83 8.14 1.18
N GLN A 104 11.47 9.27 1.77
CA GLN A 104 10.25 9.99 1.45
C GLN A 104 10.32 10.41 -0.01
N ASN A 105 10.01 9.51 -0.94
CA ASN A 105 9.71 9.89 -2.31
C ASN A 105 8.26 10.38 -2.35
N ALA A 106 7.97 11.39 -1.53
CA ALA A 106 6.88 12.31 -1.77
C ALA A 106 7.35 13.24 -2.89
N GLN A 107 7.32 12.73 -4.13
CA GLN A 107 7.27 13.61 -5.28
C GLN A 107 5.95 14.37 -5.19
N LYS A 108 6.03 15.55 -4.58
CA LYS A 108 5.03 16.60 -4.66
C LYS A 108 4.87 16.94 -6.13
N SER A 109 3.92 16.30 -6.80
CA SER A 109 3.50 16.69 -8.15
C SER A 109 3.16 18.19 -8.12
N PRO A 110 3.81 19.05 -8.92
CA PRO A 110 3.34 20.40 -9.08
C PRO A 110 1.95 20.34 -9.73
N SER A 111 0.97 20.92 -9.04
CA SER A 111 -0.37 21.16 -9.56
C SER A 111 -0.26 21.86 -10.91
N ARG A 112 -0.64 21.17 -12.00
CA ARG A 112 -0.75 21.77 -13.33
C ARG A 112 -1.77 22.91 -13.28
N PRO A 113 -1.47 24.10 -13.85
CA PRO A 113 -2.48 25.09 -14.13
C PRO A 113 -3.51 24.53 -15.11
N ARG A 114 -4.77 24.82 -14.84
CA ARG A 114 -5.92 24.47 -15.66
C ARG A 114 -5.91 25.31 -16.94
N GLU A 115 -5.28 24.84 -18.00
CA GLU A 115 -5.44 25.43 -19.33
C GLU A 115 -6.88 25.22 -19.78
N ARG A 116 -7.60 26.34 -19.89
CA ARG A 116 -8.94 26.44 -20.44
C ARG A 116 -8.77 26.76 -21.92
N SER A 117 -8.69 25.72 -22.76
CA SER A 117 -8.66 25.89 -24.21
C SER A 117 -10.09 25.86 -24.74
N SER A 118 -10.48 27.03 -25.25
CA SER A 118 -11.73 27.37 -25.91
C SER A 118 -12.13 26.44 -27.05
N SER A 119 -13.39 26.01 -27.03
CA SER A 119 -14.11 25.51 -28.20
C SER A 119 -14.25 26.63 -29.24
N SER A 120 -13.78 26.42 -30.46
CA SER A 120 -14.19 27.18 -31.64
C SER A 120 -14.48 26.21 -32.77
N ALA A 121 -15.69 26.32 -33.31
CA ALA A 121 -16.24 25.53 -34.40
C ALA A 121 -16.03 26.24 -35.75
N SER A 122 -16.25 25.49 -36.83
CA SER A 122 -16.37 25.87 -38.26
C SER A 122 -15.10 25.71 -39.09
N GLN A 123 -15.09 25.14 -40.30
CA GLN A 123 -16.09 24.51 -41.19
C GLN A 123 -15.33 23.81 -42.36
N PRO A 124 -15.99 23.14 -43.33
CA PRO A 124 -15.44 22.05 -44.16
C PRO A 124 -14.92 22.51 -45.52
N HIS A 125 -14.16 21.65 -46.25
CA HIS A 125 -14.23 21.61 -47.72
C HIS A 125 -13.52 20.41 -48.39
N ARG A 126 -14.19 19.93 -49.46
CA ARG A 126 -13.72 19.16 -50.64
C ARG A 126 -13.45 17.67 -50.45
N SER A 127 -14.32 16.76 -50.92
CA SER A 127 -14.71 16.46 -52.31
C SER A 127 -13.55 15.93 -53.16
N LEU A 128 -13.51 14.61 -53.33
CA LEU A 128 -13.01 13.96 -54.53
C LEU A 128 -14.02 12.88 -54.95
N HIS A 129 -14.71 13.20 -56.05
CA HIS A 129 -15.44 12.26 -56.89
C HIS A 129 -14.48 11.26 -57.53
N GLY A 130 -14.93 10.02 -57.75
CA GLY A 130 -14.22 9.08 -58.63
C GLY A 130 -14.73 7.64 -58.57
N ARG A 131 -15.97 7.40 -59.05
CA ARG A 131 -16.41 6.08 -59.54
C ARG A 131 -15.69 5.75 -60.86
N LEU A 132 -15.27 4.50 -61.07
CA LEU A 132 -15.62 3.75 -62.29
C LEU A 132 -15.39 2.24 -62.11
N LEU A 133 -16.20 1.47 -62.83
CA LEU A 133 -16.52 0.05 -62.76
C LEU A 133 -15.62 -0.86 -63.64
N LEU A 134 -15.72 -2.16 -63.34
CA LEU A 134 -15.73 -3.34 -64.24
C LEU A 134 -14.44 -3.74 -64.99
N ALA A 135 -13.98 -4.95 -64.68
CA ALA A 135 -13.90 -6.07 -65.63
C ALA A 135 -14.14 -7.38 -64.87
#